data_AF-A0A822B4E4-F1
#
_entry.id   AF-A0A822B4E4-F1
#
_cell.length_a   1.000
_cell.length_b   1.000
_cell.length_c   1.000
_cell.angle_alpha   90.00
_cell.angle_beta   90.00
_cell.angle_gamma   90.00
#
_symmetry.space_group_name_H-M   'P 1'
#
loop_
_entity.id
_entity.type
_entity.pdbx_description
1 polymer ?
#
loop_
_entity_poly.entity_id
_entity_poly.type
_entity_poly.pdbx_seq_one_letter_code
_entity_poly.pdbx_strand_id
1 'polypeptide(L)'
;MSKTVLTYEQMYVLSKGLKYVPTPSSLNVIDIITNSEKSLFNVPKIIKQAAFAEISTYVTKWKKPEHNNLSKEERLALKQIKCNPTITVVTADKGGKVVVMDRDTYVLQIEEHLKNRNIYENVKDPTNLIKSKISKLTNRLFKNGKISEFNKFDFTSIDNLPY
;
A
#
# COMPACT_ATOMS: atom_id res chain seq x y z
N MET A 1 14.74 -16.06 -14.04
CA MET A 1 15.74 -14.96 -14.12
C MET A 1 15.37 -14.11 -15.32
N SER A 2 15.30 -12.79 -15.15
CA SER A 2 14.90 -11.85 -16.22
C SER A 2 15.80 -12.00 -17.45
N LYS A 3 15.22 -11.99 -18.65
CA LYS A 3 15.96 -11.94 -19.92
C LYS A 3 16.55 -10.55 -20.19
N THR A 4 16.01 -9.53 -19.52
CA THR A 4 16.49 -8.14 -19.58
C THR A 4 17.80 -7.98 -18.82
N VAL A 5 18.83 -7.50 -19.52
CA VAL A 5 20.12 -7.13 -18.92
C VAL A 5 19.98 -5.77 -18.26
N LEU A 6 20.21 -5.72 -16.94
CA LEU A 6 20.19 -4.47 -16.18
C LEU A 6 21.51 -3.73 -16.35
N THR A 7 21.46 -2.40 -16.38
CA THR A 7 22.68 -1.58 -16.35
C THR A 7 23.31 -1.60 -14.95
N TYR A 8 24.56 -1.16 -14.85
CA TYR A 8 25.27 -1.07 -13.58
C TYR A 8 24.51 -0.19 -12.56
N GLU A 9 24.01 0.96 -13.00
CA GLU A 9 23.26 1.91 -12.17
C GLU A 9 21.94 1.30 -11.69
N GLN A 10 21.25 0.55 -12.56
CA GLN A 10 20.02 -0.15 -12.21
C GLN A 10 20.28 -1.23 -11.15
N MET A 11 21.33 -2.03 -11.32
CA MET A 11 21.74 -3.02 -10.32
C MET A 11 22.12 -2.36 -9.00
N TYR A 12 22.91 -1.29 -9.05
CA TYR A 12 23.38 -0.58 -7.87
C TYR A 12 22.21 0.01 -7.06
N VAL A 13 21.27 0.66 -7.74
CA VAL A 13 20.06 1.21 -7.13
C VAL A 13 19.21 0.12 -6.46
N LEU A 14 19.01 -1.02 -7.13
CA LEU A 14 18.25 -2.14 -6.57
C LEU A 14 18.98 -2.77 -5.37
N SER A 15 20.32 -2.75 -5.37
CA SER A 15 21.12 -3.27 -4.27
C SER A 15 20.94 -2.49 -2.96
N LYS A 16 20.49 -1.22 -3.02
CA LYS A 16 20.16 -0.43 -1.81
C LYS A 16 18.98 -1.02 -1.03
N GLY A 17 18.16 -1.85 -1.68
CA GLY A 17 17.07 -2.61 -1.05
C GLY A 17 15.77 -1.82 -0.88
N LEU A 18 14.70 -2.54 -0.51
CA LEU A 18 13.34 -1.97 -0.44
C LEU A 18 13.10 -1.03 0.74
N LYS A 19 13.96 -1.06 1.76
CA LYS A 19 13.90 -0.15 2.91
C LYS A 19 14.57 1.20 2.62
N TYR A 20 15.24 1.32 1.49
CA TYR A 20 15.86 2.57 1.08
C TYR A 20 14.78 3.56 0.65
N VAL A 21 14.75 4.74 1.27
CA VAL A 21 13.77 5.80 0.98
C VAL A 21 14.45 6.92 0.19
N PRO A 22 14.17 7.06 -1.11
CA PRO A 22 14.64 8.19 -1.92
C PRO A 22 14.23 9.53 -1.32
N THR A 23 15.16 10.50 -1.27
CA THR A 23 14.80 11.87 -0.87
C THR A 23 13.72 12.40 -1.83
N PRO A 24 12.57 12.90 -1.34
CA PRO A 24 11.53 13.44 -2.20
C PRO A 24 12.03 14.70 -2.93
N SER A 25 11.76 14.79 -4.24
CA SER A 25 12.12 15.98 -5.03
C SER A 25 11.06 17.08 -4.97
N SER A 26 9.81 16.69 -4.73
CA SER A 26 8.64 17.54 -4.67
C SER A 26 7.62 16.91 -3.73
N LEU A 27 6.76 17.76 -3.17
CA LEU A 27 5.64 17.34 -2.35
C LEU A 27 4.42 17.13 -3.25
N ASN A 28 3.75 15.97 -3.18
CA ASN A 28 2.46 15.79 -3.85
C ASN A 28 1.35 16.30 -2.93
N VAL A 29 1.02 17.59 -3.07
CA VAL A 29 0.03 18.28 -2.24
C VAL A 29 -1.36 17.65 -2.40
N ILE A 30 -1.72 17.22 -3.62
CA ILE A 30 -3.02 16.59 -3.90
C ILE A 30 -3.15 15.28 -3.14
N ASP A 31 -2.12 14.42 -3.19
CA ASP A 31 -2.13 13.14 -2.48
C ASP A 31 -2.22 13.37 -0.96
N ILE A 32 -1.51 14.37 -0.43
CA ILE A 32 -1.55 14.68 1.01
C ILE A 32 -2.94 15.12 1.42
N ILE A 33 -3.56 16.03 0.68
CA ILE A 33 -4.91 16.52 0.98
C ILE A 33 -5.92 15.38 0.89
N THR A 34 -5.94 14.64 -0.22
CA THR A 34 -6.91 13.55 -0.43
C THR A 34 -6.76 12.43 0.60
N ASN A 35 -5.52 12.03 0.94
CA ASN A 35 -5.28 11.03 1.98
C ASN A 35 -5.67 11.54 3.38
N SER A 36 -5.41 12.81 3.67
CA SER A 36 -5.77 13.42 4.96
C SER A 36 -7.28 13.57 5.10
N GLU A 37 -7.98 14.00 4.05
CA GLU A 37 -9.44 14.08 3.98
C GLU A 37 -10.09 12.72 4.21
N LYS A 38 -9.59 11.68 3.53
CA LYS A 38 -10.07 10.31 3.70
C LYS A 38 -9.85 9.82 5.12
N SER A 39 -8.65 10.04 5.67
CA SER A 39 -8.30 9.57 7.02
C SER A 39 -9.10 10.29 8.12
N LEU A 40 -9.40 11.57 7.92
CA LEU A 40 -10.15 12.39 8.88
C LEU A 40 -11.66 12.35 8.64
N PHE A 41 -12.17 11.55 7.70
CA PHE A 41 -13.57 11.60 7.27
C PHE A 41 -14.56 11.53 8.46
N ASN A 42 -14.39 10.56 9.35
CA ASN A 42 -15.25 10.29 10.51
C ASN A 42 -14.89 11.07 11.80
N VAL A 43 -13.92 11.98 11.73
CA VAL A 43 -13.43 12.72 12.90
C VAL A 43 -14.30 13.98 13.15
N PRO A 44 -14.59 14.36 14.41
CA PRO A 44 -15.31 15.57 14.73
C PRO A 44 -14.74 16.82 14.04
N LYS A 45 -15.63 17.73 13.62
CA LYS A 45 -15.29 18.91 12.80
C LYS A 45 -14.17 19.77 13.42
N ILE A 46 -14.17 19.92 14.74
CA ILE A 46 -13.16 20.72 15.46
C ILE A 46 -11.75 20.13 15.35
N ILE A 47 -11.62 18.81 15.50
CA ILE A 47 -10.33 18.11 15.38
C ILE A 47 -9.90 18.09 13.92
N LYS A 48 -10.84 17.89 12.99
CA LYS A 48 -10.59 17.97 11.54
C LYS A 48 -10.02 19.34 11.13
N GLN A 49 -10.60 20.44 11.63
CA GLN A 49 -10.12 21.80 11.36
C GLN A 49 -8.71 22.02 11.92
N ALA A 50 -8.43 21.58 13.15
CA ALA A 50 -7.11 21.69 13.75
C ALA A 50 -6.05 20.90 12.96
N ALA A 51 -6.34 19.64 12.60
CA ALA A 51 -5.44 18.80 11.81
C ALA A 51 -5.16 19.41 10.42
N PHE A 52 -6.18 19.95 9.74
CA PHE A 52 -5.96 20.63 8.46
C PHE A 52 -5.11 21.90 8.59
N ALA A 53 -5.25 22.66 9.67
CA ALA A 53 -4.41 23.82 9.92
C ALA A 53 -2.94 23.41 10.10
N GLU A 54 -2.67 22.32 10.82
CA GLU A 54 -1.31 21.77 10.97
C GLU A 54 -0.74 21.25 9.66
N ILE A 55 -1.53 20.49 8.89
CA ILE A 55 -1.11 19.96 7.58
C ILE A 55 -0.83 21.11 6.61
N SER A 56 -1.69 22.13 6.57
CA SER A 56 -1.49 23.33 5.75
C SER A 56 -0.21 24.07 6.14
N THR A 57 0.04 24.18 7.45
CA THR A 57 1.28 24.77 7.97
C THR A 57 2.51 23.95 7.57
N TYR A 58 2.43 22.61 7.62
CA TYR A 58 3.50 21.73 7.17
C TYR A 58 3.78 21.89 5.67
N VAL A 59 2.74 21.86 4.83
CA VAL A 59 2.85 22.00 3.36
C VAL A 59 3.46 23.34 2.98
N THR A 60 3.04 24.43 3.62
CA THR A 60 3.56 25.79 3.34
C THR A 60 4.98 26.01 3.82
N LYS A 61 5.38 25.39 4.94
CA LYS A 61 6.74 25.49 5.48
C LYS A 61 7.71 24.48 4.88
N TRP A 62 7.23 23.48 4.14
CA TRP A 62 8.07 22.44 3.59
C TRP A 62 9.12 23.02 2.65
N LYS A 63 10.37 22.62 2.86
CA LYS A 63 11.49 22.92 1.97
C LYS A 63 12.15 21.62 1.55
N LYS A 64 12.62 21.58 0.31
CA LYS A 64 13.38 20.44 -0.19
C LYS A 64 14.62 20.24 0.69
N PRO A 65 14.95 18.99 1.09
CA PRO A 65 16.18 18.71 1.81
C PRO A 65 17.41 19.15 1.02
N GLU A 66 18.40 19.73 1.72
CA GLU A 66 19.65 20.21 1.12
C GLU A 66 20.46 19.06 0.52
N HIS A 67 20.50 17.92 1.22
CA HIS A 67 21.19 16.72 0.78
C HIS A 67 20.22 15.75 0.12
N ASN A 68 20.59 15.30 -1.08
CA ASN A 68 19.89 14.27 -1.82
C ASN A 68 20.65 12.96 -1.68
N ASN A 69 19.97 11.89 -1.28
CA ASN A 69 20.60 10.58 -1.14
C ASN A 69 20.73 9.81 -2.47
N LEU A 70 20.20 10.36 -3.57
CA LEU A 70 20.34 9.81 -4.91
C LEU A 70 20.97 10.79 -5.89
N SER A 71 21.89 10.30 -6.72
CA SER A 71 22.39 11.01 -7.90
C SER A 71 21.29 11.15 -8.97
N LYS A 72 21.55 11.96 -10.00
CA LYS A 72 20.61 12.13 -11.12
C LYS A 72 20.48 10.84 -11.93
N GLU A 73 21.61 10.15 -12.12
CA GLU A 73 21.74 8.89 -12.85
C GLU A 73 21.01 7.77 -12.11
N GLU A 74 21.20 7.66 -10.79
CA GLU A 74 20.48 6.69 -9.96
C GLU A 74 18.97 6.92 -9.98
N ARG A 75 18.53 8.18 -9.93
CA ARG A 75 17.10 8.52 -10.01
C ARG A 75 16.53 8.21 -11.39
N LEU A 76 17.29 8.44 -12.45
CA LEU A 76 16.90 8.06 -13.81
C LEU A 76 16.79 6.54 -13.93
N ALA A 77 17.74 5.79 -13.41
CA ALA A 77 17.72 4.34 -13.38
C ALA A 77 16.47 3.80 -12.62
N LEU A 78 16.15 4.36 -11.45
CA LEU A 78 14.90 4.04 -10.73
C LEU A 78 13.65 4.28 -11.59
N LYS A 79 13.59 5.43 -12.27
CA LYS A 79 12.45 5.78 -13.13
C LYS A 79 12.34 4.83 -14.31
N GLN A 80 13.45 4.46 -14.94
CA GLN A 80 13.48 3.50 -16.04
C GLN A 80 13.00 2.12 -15.60
N ILE A 81 13.48 1.62 -14.45
CA ILE A 81 13.00 0.36 -13.87
C ILE A 81 11.50 0.43 -13.61
N LYS A 82 11.01 1.51 -12.99
CA LYS A 82 9.58 1.69 -12.66
C LYS A 82 8.70 1.77 -13.91
N CYS A 83 9.17 2.42 -14.96
CA CYS A 83 8.40 2.63 -16.19
C CYS A 83 8.53 1.46 -17.18
N ASN A 84 9.37 0.47 -16.92
CA ASN A 84 9.54 -0.67 -17.82
C ASN A 84 8.40 -1.69 -17.62
N PRO A 85 7.51 -1.89 -18.62
CA PRO A 85 6.39 -2.81 -18.49
C PRO A 85 6.79 -4.29 -18.61
N THR A 86 7.99 -4.60 -19.11
CA THR A 86 8.42 -5.99 -19.37
C THR A 86 8.97 -6.68 -18.14
N ILE A 87 9.31 -5.93 -17.09
CA ILE A 87 9.88 -6.45 -15.85
C ILE A 87 8.95 -6.22 -14.66
N THR A 88 9.14 -7.02 -13.63
CA THR A 88 8.53 -6.83 -12.32
C THR A 88 9.60 -6.98 -11.24
N VAL A 89 9.52 -6.14 -10.21
CA VAL A 89 10.45 -6.16 -9.06
C VAL A 89 9.71 -6.81 -7.89
N VAL A 90 10.19 -7.97 -7.45
CA VAL A 90 9.60 -8.72 -6.34
C VAL A 90 10.55 -8.82 -5.15
N THR A 91 9.98 -8.95 -3.96
CA THR A 91 10.73 -9.31 -2.76
C THR A 91 11.26 -10.72 -2.90
N ALA A 92 12.55 -10.92 -2.61
CA ALA A 92 13.08 -12.26 -2.42
C ALA A 92 12.45 -12.88 -1.15
N ASP A 93 12.15 -14.17 -1.22
CA ASP A 93 11.61 -14.97 -0.11
C ASP A 93 12.48 -14.91 1.16
N LYS A 94 13.79 -14.65 1.00
CA LYS A 94 14.75 -14.55 2.11
C LYS A 94 15.51 -13.22 2.09
N GLY A 95 15.35 -12.43 3.16
CA GLY A 95 16.34 -11.43 3.56
C GLY A 95 16.28 -10.06 2.88
N GLY A 96 15.08 -9.53 2.59
CA GLY A 96 14.90 -8.12 2.17
C GLY A 96 15.55 -7.74 0.83
N LYS A 97 16.06 -8.72 0.09
CA LYS A 97 16.63 -8.56 -1.25
C LYS A 97 15.51 -8.42 -2.27
N VAL A 98 15.85 -7.85 -3.42
CA VAL A 98 14.97 -7.71 -4.58
C VAL A 98 15.41 -8.63 -5.70
N VAL A 99 14.43 -9.21 -6.38
CA VAL A 99 14.63 -10.00 -7.59
C VAL A 99 13.89 -9.30 -8.73
N VAL A 100 14.55 -9.18 -9.88
CA VAL A 100 13.92 -8.71 -11.11
C VAL A 100 13.55 -9.92 -11.96
N MET A 101 12.31 -9.96 -12.40
CA MET A 101 11.76 -11.03 -13.23
C MET A 101 11.05 -10.45 -14.44
N ASP A 102 11.02 -11.20 -15.53
CA ASP A 102 10.15 -10.88 -16.65
C ASP A 102 8.69 -10.97 -16.20
N ARG A 103 7.91 -9.96 -16.56
CA ARG A 103 6.52 -9.82 -16.12
C ARG A 103 5.67 -11.00 -16.57
N ASP A 104 5.81 -11.43 -17.81
CA ASP A 104 5.04 -12.55 -18.36
C ASP A 104 5.36 -13.87 -17.64
N THR A 105 6.64 -14.09 -17.33
CA THR A 105 7.06 -15.28 -16.58
C THR A 105 6.49 -15.26 -15.17
N TYR A 106 6.53 -14.10 -14.51
CA TYR A 106 5.95 -13.93 -13.19
C TYR A 106 4.43 -14.19 -13.20
N VAL A 107 3.69 -13.61 -14.14
CA VAL A 107 2.24 -13.82 -14.26
C VAL A 107 1.92 -15.29 -14.50
N LEU A 108 2.61 -15.96 -15.42
CA LEU A 108 2.41 -17.39 -15.69
C LEU A 108 2.64 -18.25 -14.45
N GLN A 109 3.71 -17.99 -13.68
CA GLN A 109 3.99 -18.73 -12.45
C GLN A 109 2.91 -18.52 -11.40
N ILE A 110 2.41 -17.29 -11.23
CA ILE A 110 1.31 -17.00 -10.32
C ILE A 110 0.04 -17.72 -10.76
N GLU A 111 -0.30 -17.69 -12.04
CA GLU A 111 -1.48 -18.40 -12.57
C GLU A 111 -1.37 -19.92 -12.38
N GLU A 112 -0.19 -20.50 -12.59
CA GLU A 112 0.07 -21.92 -12.35
C GLU A 112 -0.09 -22.28 -10.87
N HIS A 113 0.47 -21.46 -9.97
CA HIS A 113 0.29 -21.64 -8.53
C HIS A 113 -1.18 -21.54 -8.11
N LEU A 114 -1.94 -20.59 -8.66
CA LEU A 114 -3.37 -20.42 -8.36
C LEU A 114 -4.25 -21.55 -8.93
N LYS A 115 -3.81 -22.22 -10.00
CA LYS A 115 -4.49 -23.42 -10.55
C LYS A 115 -4.32 -24.65 -9.66
N ASN A 116 -3.35 -24.66 -8.74
CA ASN A 116 -3.08 -25.80 -7.88
C ASN A 116 -4.20 -26.02 -6.85
N ARG A 117 -5.09 -26.97 -7.15
CA ARG A 117 -6.25 -27.34 -6.32
C ARG A 117 -5.89 -28.09 -5.03
N ASN A 118 -4.65 -28.57 -4.88
CA ASN A 118 -4.21 -29.18 -3.63
C ASN A 118 -3.97 -28.12 -2.54
N ILE A 119 -3.73 -26.87 -2.93
CA ILE A 119 -3.44 -25.75 -2.01
C ILE A 119 -4.58 -24.74 -2.01
N TYR A 120 -5.17 -24.44 -3.18
CA TYR A 120 -6.19 -23.41 -3.34
C TYR A 120 -7.53 -23.97 -3.85
N GLU A 121 -8.60 -23.69 -3.12
CA GLU A 121 -9.97 -23.96 -3.55
C GLU A 121 -10.66 -22.71 -4.11
N ASN A 122 -11.59 -22.91 -5.05
CA ASN A 122 -12.41 -21.80 -5.54
C ASN A 122 -13.51 -21.52 -4.53
N VAL A 123 -13.51 -20.34 -3.91
CA VAL A 123 -14.52 -19.95 -2.94
C VAL A 123 -15.42 -18.91 -3.56
N LYS A 124 -16.74 -19.14 -3.49
CA LYS A 124 -17.72 -18.08 -3.80
C LYS A 124 -17.55 -16.98 -2.76
N ASP A 125 -17.41 -15.73 -3.20
CA ASP A 125 -17.15 -14.57 -2.35
C ASP A 125 -17.91 -14.67 -0.99
N PRO A 126 -17.20 -15.01 0.10
CA PRO A 126 -17.83 -15.24 1.39
C PRO A 126 -18.13 -13.93 2.10
N THR A 127 -17.78 -12.78 1.52
CA THR A 127 -17.89 -11.45 2.13
C THR A 127 -19.29 -11.18 2.66
N ASN A 128 -20.34 -11.44 1.88
CA ASN A 128 -21.72 -11.21 2.33
C ASN A 128 -22.15 -12.16 3.45
N LEU A 129 -21.69 -13.42 3.41
CA LEU A 129 -21.97 -14.40 4.45
C LEU A 129 -21.28 -14.00 5.77
N ILE A 130 -20.02 -13.60 5.70
CA ILE A 130 -19.23 -13.13 6.83
C ILE A 130 -19.86 -11.85 7.40
N LYS A 131 -20.22 -10.87 6.55
CA LYS A 131 -20.94 -9.65 6.94
C LYS A 131 -22.22 -9.95 7.71
N SER A 132 -23.05 -10.87 7.20
CA SER A 132 -24.29 -11.26 7.88
C SER A 132 -24.04 -11.89 9.25
N LYS A 133 -23.02 -12.77 9.35
CA LYS A 133 -22.63 -13.40 10.62
C LYS A 133 -22.11 -12.38 11.64
N ILE A 134 -21.24 -11.45 11.21
CA ILE A 134 -20.72 -10.38 12.05
C ILE A 134 -21.87 -9.49 12.54
N SER A 135 -22.74 -9.02 11.65
CA SER A 135 -23.88 -8.18 12.02
C SER A 135 -24.82 -8.86 13.02
N LYS A 136 -25.12 -10.16 12.82
CA LYS A 136 -25.92 -10.94 13.79
C LYS A 136 -25.24 -11.05 15.15
N LEU A 137 -23.93 -11.34 15.19
CA LEU A 137 -23.16 -11.46 16.42
C LEU A 137 -23.10 -10.13 17.16
N THR A 138 -22.78 -9.03 16.47
CA THR A 138 -22.71 -7.69 17.03
C THR A 138 -24.05 -7.24 17.60
N ASN A 139 -25.15 -7.48 16.88
CA ASN A 139 -26.50 -7.16 17.39
C ASN A 139 -26.84 -7.95 18.65
N ARG A 140 -26.46 -9.23 18.74
CA ARG A 140 -26.67 -10.06 19.93
C ARG A 140 -25.86 -9.53 21.12
N LEU A 141 -24.59 -9.19 20.90
CA LEU A 141 -23.73 -8.65 21.96
C LEU A 141 -24.22 -7.28 22.47
N PHE A 142 -24.71 -6.42 21.57
CA PHE A 142 -25.28 -5.13 21.93
C PHE A 142 -26.57 -5.28 22.74
N LYS A 143 -27.50 -6.15 22.31
CA LYS A 143 -28.73 -6.46 23.05
C LYS A 143 -28.43 -7.01 24.45
N ASN A 144 -27.35 -7.76 24.61
CA ASN A 144 -26.91 -8.32 25.88
C ASN A 144 -26.06 -7.33 26.72
N GLY A 145 -25.93 -6.07 26.30
CA GLY A 145 -25.17 -5.04 27.01
C GLY A 145 -23.66 -5.28 27.08
N LYS A 146 -23.11 -6.19 26.28
CA LYS A 146 -21.67 -6.55 26.31
C LYS A 146 -20.79 -5.62 25.50
N ILE A 147 -21.37 -4.82 24.60
CA ILE A 147 -20.67 -3.86 23.76
C ILE A 147 -21.44 -2.55 23.68
N SER A 148 -20.73 -1.44 23.51
CA SER A 148 -21.32 -0.11 23.34
C SER A 148 -21.86 0.12 21.92
N GLU A 149 -22.62 1.20 21.74
CA GLU A 149 -23.11 1.62 20.42
C GLU A 149 -21.94 1.97 19.46
N PHE A 150 -20.86 2.54 20.01
CA PHE A 150 -19.62 2.80 19.26
C PHE A 150 -19.01 1.51 18.72
N ASN A 151 -18.85 0.48 19.56
CA ASN A 151 -18.32 -0.82 19.13
C ASN A 151 -19.21 -1.49 18.08
N LYS A 152 -20.53 -1.34 18.21
CA LYS A 152 -21.48 -1.88 17.23
C LYS A 152 -21.32 -1.21 15.87
N PHE A 153 -21.18 0.11 15.84
CA PHE A 153 -20.92 0.86 14.61
C PHE A 153 -19.58 0.44 13.98
N ASP A 154 -18.51 0.36 14.77
CA ASP A 154 -17.18 -0.03 14.29
C ASP A 154 -17.16 -1.44 13.67
N PHE A 155 -17.80 -2.42 14.29
CA PHE A 155 -17.89 -3.80 13.76
C PHE A 155 -18.80 -3.96 12.54
N THR A 156 -19.63 -2.96 12.21
CA THR A 156 -20.57 -3.03 11.08
C THR A 156 -20.28 -2.01 9.99
N SER A 157 -19.38 -1.06 10.23
CA SER A 157 -18.91 -0.09 9.24
C SER A 157 -18.08 -0.74 8.15
N ILE A 158 -18.40 -0.38 6.91
CA ILE A 158 -18.00 -1.07 5.67
C ILE A 158 -16.58 -0.70 5.23
N ASP A 159 -15.93 0.27 5.88
CA ASP A 159 -14.73 0.93 5.37
C ASP A 159 -13.42 0.13 5.56
N ASN A 160 -13.45 -1.02 6.26
CA ASN A 160 -12.24 -1.74 6.69
C ASN A 160 -12.07 -3.18 6.12
N LEU A 161 -12.84 -3.59 5.11
CA LEU A 161 -12.58 -4.87 4.43
C LEU A 161 -11.68 -4.63 3.21
N PRO A 162 -10.53 -5.34 3.08
CA PRO A 162 -9.75 -5.29 1.85
C PRO A 162 -10.62 -5.83 0.71
N TYR A 163 -10.76 -5.03 -0.35
CA TYR A 163 -11.25 -5.51 -1.65
C TYR A 163 -10.31 -6.57 -2.20
#